data_AF-A0A8S0YMA0-F1
#
_entry.id   AF-A0A8S0YMA0-F1
#
_cell.length_a   1.000
_cell.length_b   1.000
_cell.length_c   1.000
_cell.angle_alpha   90.00
_cell.angle_beta   90.00
_cell.angle_gamma   90.00
#
_symmetry.space_group_name_H-M   'P 1'
#
loop_
_entity.id
_entity.type
_entity.pdbx_description
1 polymer ?
#
loop_
_entity_poly.entity_id
_entity_poly.type
_entity_poly.pdbx_seq_one_letter_code
_entity_poly.pdbx_strand_id
1 'polypeptide(L)'
;MSAESSARVCAVIFFFIQITYGQYQVPQVTVQALKPKGFRASIPDSPNVSLFVFQGNINRAISKSDIGTITGEIVQAKDGRWTFEDPNVELKVGDVINYYVVVVSNRGGYVKDNLSFTVTALEDPSGTGTKSVTTPASCRPTATKLRSGVACAGQTIFEENFNTFREDVWQIEQYIPVYSTEFPFVSYQRLSQDPTVAVTGGNLRIAPKLQQRLPGFTDSSIYSGSLNLFSGCTAPAEACMKDAWGASILPPIVSGRITSKAFAFTYGTVYVRAKLPQGDWIYPEILLEPFLKKYGSTHYSSGVIKIASARGNRELTSGYTDYSNKVLFGGPVMDVQCHDTLLGNKASSSGRQWGDDFHEYVLRWAPERITLSVDGVEWARVEPTASGLSGRFPQTCSQLPRTLLAAGSKMAPFDDHFYLTLGVAAGSITEFPDGVQTSGSRPKPWTNTGSKAMLHFWEDMDSWLSTWNQPQLLVDYVKVVAL
;
A
#
# COMPACT_ATOMS: atom_id res chain seq x y z
N MET A 1 -9.81 -84.62 30.90
CA MET A 1 -9.23 -83.71 29.89
C MET A 1 -9.99 -82.39 29.94
N SER A 2 -9.46 -81.39 30.65
CA SER A 2 -9.80 -79.96 30.57
C SER A 2 -8.97 -79.26 31.67
N ALA A 3 -7.84 -78.65 31.33
CA ALA A 3 -7.70 -77.22 31.07
C ALA A 3 -7.78 -76.38 32.37
N GLU A 4 -6.65 -76.28 33.09
CA GLU A 4 -6.45 -75.28 34.15
C GLU A 4 -5.97 -73.96 33.53
N SER A 5 -6.68 -72.88 33.85
CA SER A 5 -6.46 -71.54 33.34
C SER A 5 -5.33 -70.83 34.09
N SER A 6 -4.29 -70.38 33.36
CA SER A 6 -3.31 -69.43 33.86
C SER A 6 -3.83 -68.00 33.66
N ALA A 7 -4.22 -67.33 34.74
CA ALA A 7 -4.54 -65.90 34.72
C ALA A 7 -3.23 -65.09 34.78
N ARG A 8 -2.91 -64.36 33.70
CA ARG A 8 -1.85 -63.34 33.69
C ARG A 8 -2.48 -61.97 33.97
N VAL A 9 -2.14 -61.39 35.12
CA VAL A 9 -2.45 -60.00 35.44
C VAL A 9 -1.47 -59.11 34.66
N CYS A 10 -1.94 -58.37 33.65
CA CYS A 10 -1.19 -57.29 33.03
C CYS A 10 -1.54 -55.97 33.74
N ALA A 11 -0.60 -55.44 34.53
CA ALA A 11 -0.69 -54.10 35.07
C ALA A 11 -0.30 -53.09 33.97
N VAL A 12 -1.28 -52.36 33.43
CA VAL A 12 -1.04 -51.24 32.52
C VAL A 12 -0.78 -49.99 33.36
N ILE A 13 0.47 -49.55 33.42
CA ILE A 13 0.88 -48.30 34.07
C ILE A 13 0.61 -47.15 33.08
N PHE A 14 -0.44 -46.37 33.33
CA PHE A 14 -0.69 -45.11 32.62
C PHE A 14 0.28 -44.03 33.13
N PHE A 15 1.31 -43.72 32.34
CA PHE A 15 2.09 -42.49 32.51
C PHE A 15 1.24 -41.29 32.07
N PHE A 16 0.65 -40.58 33.03
CA PHE A 16 0.13 -39.24 32.78
C PHE A 16 1.31 -38.29 32.59
N ILE A 17 1.70 -38.05 31.33
CA ILE A 17 2.57 -36.92 30.99
C ILE A 17 1.72 -35.65 31.12
N GLN A 18 1.86 -34.97 32.26
CA GLN A 18 1.43 -33.60 32.43
C GLN A 18 2.28 -32.73 31.49
N ILE A 19 1.78 -32.44 30.28
CA ILE A 19 2.37 -31.42 29.42
C ILE A 19 2.00 -30.07 30.03
N THR A 20 2.91 -29.52 30.83
CA THR A 20 2.86 -28.12 31.24
C THR A 20 3.15 -27.26 30.01
N TYR A 21 2.12 -26.65 29.43
CA TYR A 21 2.32 -25.56 28.46
C TYR A 21 2.84 -24.34 29.22
N GLY A 22 4.16 -24.13 29.21
CA GLY A 22 4.74 -22.88 29.68
C GLY A 22 4.24 -21.73 28.79
N GLN A 23 3.64 -20.69 29.40
CA GLN A 23 3.37 -19.44 28.69
C GLN A 23 4.69 -18.89 28.12
N TYR A 24 4.69 -18.49 26.85
CA TYR A 24 5.85 -17.87 26.21
C TYR A 24 6.27 -16.62 27.00
N GLN A 25 7.55 -16.57 27.39
CA GLN A 25 8.13 -15.45 28.11
C GLN A 25 9.03 -14.66 27.17
N VAL A 26 8.78 -13.34 27.07
CA VAL A 26 9.61 -12.48 26.23
C VAL A 26 11.03 -12.41 26.82
N PRO A 27 12.06 -12.81 26.04
CA PRO A 27 13.43 -12.84 26.52
C PRO A 27 13.95 -11.43 26.86
N GLN A 28 15.16 -11.35 27.42
CA GLN A 28 15.80 -10.06 27.66
C GLN A 28 16.15 -9.40 26.32
N VAL A 29 15.75 -8.13 26.19
CA VAL A 29 16.08 -7.31 25.02
C VAL A 29 17.50 -6.81 25.17
N THR A 30 18.34 -7.09 24.18
CA THR A 30 19.67 -6.51 24.05
C THR A 30 19.55 -5.18 23.32
N VAL A 31 19.95 -4.08 23.97
CA VAL A 31 19.93 -2.74 23.40
C VAL A 31 21.36 -2.23 23.29
N GLN A 32 21.71 -1.65 22.13
CA GLN A 32 23.04 -1.12 21.84
C GLN A 32 22.92 0.27 21.20
N ALA A 33 23.75 1.20 21.64
CA ALA A 33 23.97 2.49 20.99
C ALA A 33 25.24 2.40 20.14
N LEU A 34 25.19 2.75 18.86
CA LEU A 34 26.26 2.47 17.89
C LEU A 34 27.08 3.72 17.52
N LYS A 35 28.35 3.53 17.17
CA LYS A 35 29.22 4.56 16.59
C LYS A 35 29.08 4.65 15.06
N PRO A 36 29.16 5.85 14.46
CA PRO A 36 29.19 7.18 15.11
C PRO A 36 27.80 7.63 15.59
N LYS A 37 26.74 6.99 15.09
CA LYS A 37 25.36 7.07 15.54
C LYS A 37 24.64 5.78 15.15
N GLY A 38 23.50 5.52 15.76
CA GLY A 38 22.67 4.36 15.49
C GLY A 38 22.17 3.68 16.76
N PHE A 39 21.12 2.90 16.60
CA PHE A 39 20.45 2.16 17.65
C PHE A 39 20.20 0.74 17.17
N ARG A 40 20.43 -0.25 18.04
CA ARG A 40 20.08 -1.64 17.78
C ARG A 40 19.35 -2.23 18.98
N ALA A 41 18.24 -2.91 18.72
CA ALA A 41 17.53 -3.72 19.72
C ALA A 41 17.34 -5.13 19.18
N SER A 42 17.61 -6.15 19.99
CA SER A 42 17.41 -7.53 19.55
C SER A 42 17.00 -8.48 20.67
N ILE A 43 16.34 -9.56 20.27
CA ILE A 43 16.08 -10.73 21.11
C ILE A 43 16.61 -11.99 20.44
N PRO A 44 17.02 -13.03 21.21
CA PRO A 44 17.34 -14.33 20.64
C PRO A 44 16.11 -14.93 19.95
N ASP A 45 16.34 -15.68 18.87
CA ASP A 45 15.28 -16.44 18.22
C ASP A 45 14.75 -17.54 19.15
N SER A 46 13.48 -17.89 18.99
CA SER A 46 12.79 -18.91 19.79
C SER A 46 11.71 -19.58 18.94
N PRO A 47 11.39 -20.86 19.20
CA PRO A 47 10.40 -21.58 18.41
C PRO A 47 9.06 -20.83 18.29
N ASN A 48 8.52 -20.83 17.08
CA ASN A 48 7.20 -20.28 16.74
C ASN A 48 7.03 -18.77 16.98
N VAL A 49 8.12 -18.00 17.14
CA VAL A 49 8.08 -16.55 17.06
C VAL A 49 7.86 -16.14 15.60
N SER A 50 6.94 -15.20 15.37
CA SER A 50 6.58 -14.70 14.04
C SER A 50 6.67 -13.18 13.93
N LEU A 51 6.85 -12.47 15.05
CA LEU A 51 6.94 -11.02 15.08
C LEU A 51 7.73 -10.54 16.30
N PHE A 52 8.59 -9.55 16.10
CA PHE A 52 9.21 -8.75 17.16
C PHE A 52 9.02 -7.27 16.86
N VAL A 53 8.37 -6.53 17.77
CA VAL A 53 8.13 -5.09 17.68
C VAL A 53 8.88 -4.40 18.82
N PHE A 54 9.57 -3.31 18.49
CA PHE A 54 10.22 -2.41 19.43
C PHE A 54 9.57 -1.03 19.36
N GLN A 55 9.25 -0.45 20.51
CA GLN A 55 8.71 0.91 20.63
C GLN A 55 9.42 1.63 21.78
N GLY A 56 10.09 2.75 21.50
CA GLY A 56 10.84 3.47 22.52
C GLY A 56 10.98 4.97 22.28
N ASN A 57 11.29 5.69 23.36
CA ASN A 57 11.53 7.13 23.39
C ASN A 57 12.87 7.43 24.09
N ILE A 58 13.61 8.42 23.59
CA ILE A 58 14.84 8.92 24.23
C ILE A 58 14.46 9.98 25.27
N ASN A 59 14.94 9.83 26.51
CA ASN A 59 14.77 10.73 27.66
C ASN A 59 13.31 11.12 27.98
N ARG A 60 12.35 10.33 27.47
CA ARG A 60 10.92 10.54 27.66
C ARG A 60 10.26 9.20 27.95
N ALA A 61 9.28 9.19 28.85
CA ALA A 61 8.50 7.99 29.16
C ALA A 61 7.72 7.48 27.92
N ILE A 62 7.34 6.21 27.95
CA ILE A 62 6.50 5.59 26.93
C ILE A 62 5.56 4.58 27.61
N SER A 63 4.27 4.66 27.30
CA SER A 63 3.28 3.66 27.69
C SER A 63 3.18 2.56 26.64
N LYS A 64 2.71 1.36 27.01
CA LYS A 64 2.53 0.23 26.07
C LYS A 64 1.51 0.48 24.94
N SER A 65 0.73 1.56 25.03
CA SER A 65 -0.20 2.01 23.98
C SER A 65 0.35 3.15 23.13
N ASP A 66 1.52 3.69 23.47
CA ASP A 66 2.13 4.81 22.78
C ASP A 66 3.03 4.32 21.64
N ILE A 67 3.06 5.06 20.53
CA ILE A 67 4.03 4.81 19.46
C ILE A 67 5.30 5.62 19.78
N GLY A 68 6.44 4.93 19.84
CA GLY A 68 7.73 5.53 20.17
C GLY A 68 8.36 6.31 19.02
N THR A 69 9.29 7.21 19.34
CA THR A 69 10.15 7.87 18.32
C THR A 69 11.15 6.91 17.70
N ILE A 70 11.54 5.86 18.43
CA ILE A 70 12.35 4.75 17.96
C ILE A 70 11.41 3.55 17.82
N THR A 71 11.10 3.15 16.60
CA THR A 71 10.12 2.09 16.33
C THR A 71 10.64 1.11 15.29
N GLY A 72 10.43 -0.18 15.52
CA GLY A 72 10.88 -1.23 14.62
C GLY A 72 9.99 -2.45 14.67
N GLU A 73 9.74 -3.07 13.52
CA GLU A 73 8.96 -4.29 13.39
C GLU A 73 9.72 -5.31 12.53
N ILE A 74 9.93 -6.51 13.08
CA ILE A 74 10.77 -7.56 12.51
C ILE A 74 9.91 -8.80 12.37
N VAL A 75 9.75 -9.25 11.14
CA VAL A 75 8.90 -10.40 10.77
C VAL A 75 9.72 -11.66 10.50
N GLN A 76 11.05 -11.58 10.55
CA GLN A 76 11.94 -12.70 10.30
C GLN A 76 13.22 -12.58 11.14
N ALA A 77 13.62 -13.67 11.79
CA ALA A 77 14.91 -13.78 12.45
C ALA A 77 16.05 -13.92 11.42
N LYS A 78 17.20 -13.33 11.73
CA LYS A 78 18.44 -13.50 10.97
C LYS A 78 19.57 -13.85 11.93
N ASP A 79 20.40 -14.82 11.55
CA ASP A 79 21.55 -15.27 12.35
C ASP A 79 21.17 -15.62 13.81
N GLY A 80 20.01 -16.25 13.99
CA GLY A 80 19.50 -16.68 15.30
C GLY A 80 18.95 -15.56 16.19
N ARG A 81 18.71 -14.36 15.65
CA ARG A 81 18.17 -13.22 16.40
C ARG A 81 17.10 -12.44 15.63
N TRP A 82 16.15 -11.88 16.36
CA TRP A 82 15.24 -10.85 15.86
C TRP A 82 15.87 -9.50 16.15
N THR A 83 16.35 -8.81 15.13
CA THR A 83 17.16 -7.60 15.30
C THR A 83 16.55 -6.42 14.58
N PHE A 84 16.17 -5.40 15.34
CA PHE A 84 15.87 -4.06 14.87
C PHE A 84 17.15 -3.23 14.87
N GLU A 85 17.40 -2.49 13.79
CA GLU A 85 18.49 -1.52 13.73
C GLU A 85 18.00 -0.23 13.06
N ASP A 86 18.25 0.91 13.69
CA ASP A 86 18.03 2.24 13.12
C ASP A 86 19.36 3.02 13.12
N PRO A 87 20.02 3.17 11.96
CA PRO A 87 21.32 3.82 11.87
C PRO A 87 21.25 5.35 12.05
N ASN A 88 20.05 5.94 12.10
CA ASN A 88 19.88 7.39 12.16
C ASN A 88 19.68 7.93 13.57
N VAL A 89 19.46 7.07 14.56
CA VAL A 89 19.27 7.50 15.95
C VAL A 89 20.58 8.07 16.50
N GLU A 90 20.56 9.35 16.85
CA GLU A 90 21.69 10.02 17.50
C GLU A 90 21.55 9.88 19.01
N LEU A 91 22.37 8.99 19.59
CA LEU A 91 22.43 8.74 21.03
C LEU A 91 23.70 9.32 21.62
N LYS A 92 23.58 9.89 22.82
CA LYS A 92 24.69 10.38 23.63
C LYS A 92 24.85 9.52 24.87
N VAL A 93 26.07 9.41 25.36
CA VAL A 93 26.33 8.84 26.68
C VAL A 93 25.52 9.63 27.73
N GLY A 94 24.72 8.92 28.51
CA GLY A 94 23.77 9.48 29.47
C GLY A 94 22.31 9.50 29.02
N ASP A 95 22.01 9.28 27.73
CA ASP A 95 20.63 9.17 27.26
C ASP A 95 19.96 7.92 27.85
N VAL A 96 18.68 8.05 28.21
CA VAL A 96 17.84 6.96 28.72
C VAL A 96 16.77 6.62 27.69
N ILE A 97 16.81 5.41 27.16
CA ILE A 97 15.82 4.90 26.23
C ILE A 97 14.76 4.16 27.05
N ASN A 98 13.55 4.71 27.13
CA ASN A 98 12.40 4.03 27.73
C ASN A 98 11.63 3.31 26.62
N TYR A 99 11.31 2.03 26.80
CA TYR A 99 10.75 1.22 25.73
C TYR A 99 9.84 0.09 26.23
N TYR A 100 9.07 -0.45 25.29
CA TYR A 100 8.41 -1.73 25.42
C TYR A 100 8.60 -2.54 24.13
N VAL A 101 8.41 -3.85 24.24
CA VAL A 101 8.47 -4.75 23.09
C VAL A 101 7.23 -5.62 23.03
N VAL A 102 6.86 -6.01 21.81
CA VAL A 102 5.79 -6.98 21.54
C VAL A 102 6.40 -8.14 20.78
N VAL A 103 6.19 -9.37 21.24
CA VAL A 103 6.58 -10.57 20.52
C VAL A 103 5.34 -11.38 20.22
N VAL A 104 5.15 -11.78 18.97
CA VAL A 104 4.09 -12.73 18.60
C VAL A 104 4.71 -14.12 18.52
N SER A 105 4.20 -15.04 19.33
CA SER A 105 4.57 -16.45 19.28
C SER A 105 3.32 -17.32 19.34
N ASN A 106 3.25 -18.37 18.51
CA ASN A 106 2.08 -19.27 18.45
C ASN A 106 0.73 -18.52 18.29
N ARG A 107 0.71 -17.41 17.53
CA ARG A 107 -0.45 -16.51 17.34
C ARG A 107 -0.91 -15.74 18.58
N GLY A 108 -0.20 -15.85 19.70
CA GLY A 108 -0.40 -15.01 20.90
C GLY A 108 0.58 -13.82 20.90
N GLY A 109 0.09 -12.64 21.26
CA GLY A 109 0.91 -11.44 21.43
C GLY A 109 1.34 -11.26 22.89
N TYR A 110 2.64 -11.13 23.12
CA TYR A 110 3.25 -11.00 24.44
C TYR A 110 3.96 -9.65 24.55
N VAL A 111 3.53 -8.83 25.51
CA VAL A 111 4.10 -7.50 25.74
C VAL A 111 5.04 -7.54 26.93
N LYS A 112 6.22 -6.93 26.78
CA LYS A 112 7.14 -6.65 27.89
C LYS A 112 7.41 -5.15 27.91
N ASP A 113 6.91 -4.48 28.95
CA ASP A 113 6.88 -3.03 29.09
C ASP A 113 7.67 -2.53 30.31
N ASN A 114 7.65 -1.21 30.52
CA ASN A 114 8.39 -0.53 31.59
C ASN A 114 9.90 -0.85 31.57
N LEU A 115 10.47 -1.01 30.36
CA LEU A 115 11.88 -1.27 30.17
C LEU A 115 12.62 0.05 29.96
N SER A 116 13.85 0.12 30.46
CA SER A 116 14.74 1.24 30.23
C SER A 116 16.17 0.78 29.97
N PHE A 117 16.89 1.55 29.17
CA PHE A 117 18.30 1.35 28.87
C PHE A 117 19.03 2.69 28.93
N THR A 118 20.02 2.81 29.80
CA THR A 118 20.88 3.99 29.87
C THR A 118 22.11 3.78 29.00
N VAL A 119 22.36 4.69 28.07
CA VAL A 119 23.53 4.66 27.19
C VAL A 119 24.77 4.97 28.02
N THR A 120 25.58 3.95 28.31
CA THR A 120 26.85 4.10 29.05
C THR A 120 28.06 4.21 28.11
N ALA A 121 27.96 3.69 26.89
CA ALA A 121 28.97 3.76 25.86
C ALA A 121 28.34 3.68 24.46
N LEU A 122 29.06 4.15 23.44
CA LEU A 122 28.74 3.88 22.04
C LEU A 122 29.62 2.72 21.56
N GLU A 123 29.01 1.74 20.93
CA GLU A 123 29.65 0.48 20.50
C GLU A 123 29.97 0.51 19.01
N ASP A 124 31.07 -0.15 18.61
CA ASP A 124 31.38 -0.34 17.20
C ASP A 124 30.40 -1.39 16.62
N PRO A 125 29.86 -1.20 15.39
CA PRO A 125 28.85 -2.11 14.81
C PRO A 125 29.30 -3.58 14.67
N SER A 126 30.59 -3.85 14.83
CA SER A 126 31.25 -5.13 14.56
C SER A 126 31.50 -5.94 15.85
N GLY A 127 30.43 -6.49 16.42
CA GLY A 127 30.49 -7.54 17.44
C GLY A 127 30.04 -8.87 16.85
N THR A 128 30.99 -9.78 16.65
CA THR A 128 30.88 -11.18 16.18
C THR A 128 30.79 -11.46 14.67
N GLY A 129 31.83 -12.11 14.13
CA GLY A 129 31.75 -12.97 12.93
C GLY A 129 32.04 -12.32 11.58
N THR A 130 33.31 -12.12 11.27
CA THR A 130 33.82 -11.76 9.94
C THR A 130 33.38 -12.76 8.85
N LYS A 131 32.39 -12.38 8.05
CA LYS A 131 32.44 -12.61 6.60
C LYS A 131 32.61 -11.25 5.96
N SER A 132 33.82 -11.05 5.42
CA SER A 132 34.17 -10.01 4.46
C SER A 132 33.08 -9.91 3.40
N VAL A 133 32.15 -8.99 3.60
CA VAL A 133 31.35 -8.43 2.51
C VAL A 133 32.25 -7.36 1.92
N THR A 134 32.88 -7.70 0.80
CA THR A 134 33.49 -6.75 -0.12
C THR A 134 32.52 -5.59 -0.27
N THR A 135 32.83 -4.46 0.36
CA THR A 135 32.03 -3.25 0.31
C THR A 135 32.06 -2.78 -1.14
N PRO A 136 30.93 -2.82 -1.88
CA PRO A 136 30.90 -2.16 -3.17
C PRO A 136 31.03 -0.66 -2.92
N ALA A 137 31.77 0.01 -3.78
CA ALA A 137 31.93 1.46 -3.95
C ALA A 137 31.14 2.36 -2.98
N SER A 138 31.86 3.16 -2.18
CA SER A 138 31.40 4.29 -1.35
C SER A 138 29.88 4.55 -1.34
N CYS A 139 29.16 3.97 -0.38
CA CYS A 139 27.74 4.22 -0.18
C CYS A 139 27.52 5.70 0.19
N ARG A 140 27.00 6.50 -0.75
CA ARG A 140 26.68 7.90 -0.49
C ARG A 140 25.41 7.99 0.37
N PRO A 141 25.37 8.86 1.40
CA PRO A 141 24.17 9.06 2.21
C PRO A 141 22.96 9.46 1.36
N THR A 142 21.78 8.93 1.70
CA THR A 142 20.52 9.23 1.02
C THR A 142 19.43 9.60 2.02
N ALA A 143 18.46 10.39 1.58
CA ALA A 143 17.23 10.63 2.34
C ALA A 143 16.27 9.44 2.27
N THR A 144 16.48 8.51 1.33
CA THR A 144 15.63 7.35 1.13
C THR A 144 15.69 6.41 2.33
N LYS A 145 14.52 6.02 2.83
CA LYS A 145 14.36 5.03 3.90
C LYS A 145 13.64 3.81 3.35
N LEU A 146 14.15 2.62 3.60
CA LEU A 146 13.49 1.37 3.26
C LEU A 146 12.79 0.82 4.50
N ARG A 147 11.66 0.14 4.31
CA ARG A 147 11.04 -0.66 5.38
C ARG A 147 12.00 -1.71 5.93
N SER A 148 12.86 -2.27 5.08
CA SER A 148 13.89 -3.22 5.45
C SER A 148 15.17 -2.96 4.67
N GLY A 149 16.31 -2.99 5.37
CA GLY A 149 17.62 -2.75 4.78
C GLY A 149 18.00 -1.27 4.70
N VAL A 150 19.13 -1.02 4.04
CA VAL A 150 19.70 0.32 3.83
C VAL A 150 19.93 0.54 2.34
N ALA A 151 19.86 1.80 1.90
CA ALA A 151 20.09 2.20 0.52
C ALA A 151 21.22 3.24 0.46
N CYS A 152 21.91 3.28 -0.66
CA CYS A 152 22.84 4.34 -1.02
C CYS A 152 22.20 5.28 -2.04
N ALA A 153 22.59 6.56 -2.05
CA ALA A 153 22.09 7.51 -3.04
C ALA A 153 22.35 7.01 -4.47
N GLY A 154 21.33 7.08 -5.33
CA GLY A 154 21.37 6.59 -6.71
C GLY A 154 21.26 5.08 -6.88
N GLN A 155 21.12 4.31 -5.80
CA GLN A 155 20.94 2.85 -5.88
C GLN A 155 19.52 2.50 -6.35
N THR A 156 19.41 1.57 -7.32
CA THR A 156 18.13 0.91 -7.61
C THR A 156 17.74 0.03 -6.42
N ILE A 157 16.65 0.38 -5.75
CA ILE A 157 16.14 -0.30 -4.55
C ILE A 157 14.96 -1.23 -4.84
N PHE A 158 14.37 -1.11 -6.03
CA PHE A 158 13.33 -2.00 -6.54
C PHE A 158 13.32 -1.98 -8.06
N GLU A 159 13.14 -3.15 -8.67
CA GLU A 159 12.99 -3.27 -10.12
C GLU A 159 12.11 -4.48 -10.46
N GLU A 160 11.14 -4.25 -11.34
CA GLU A 160 10.24 -5.24 -11.90
C GLU A 160 10.09 -4.97 -13.40
N ASN A 161 10.41 -5.97 -14.22
CA ASN A 161 10.34 -5.90 -15.68
C ASN A 161 9.21 -6.78 -16.25
N PHE A 162 8.40 -7.40 -15.39
CA PHE A 162 7.23 -8.21 -15.75
C PHE A 162 7.51 -9.24 -16.87
N ASN A 163 8.66 -9.92 -16.80
CA ASN A 163 8.94 -11.09 -17.64
C ASN A 163 8.04 -12.28 -17.25
N THR A 164 7.75 -12.40 -15.96
CA THR A 164 6.78 -13.32 -15.36
C THR A 164 6.11 -12.63 -14.18
N PHE A 165 4.92 -13.09 -13.77
CA PHE A 165 4.28 -12.56 -12.57
C PHE A 165 4.93 -13.16 -11.32
N ARG A 166 5.52 -12.30 -10.47
CA ARG A 166 6.21 -12.69 -9.24
C ARG A 166 5.32 -12.50 -8.01
N GLU A 167 4.69 -13.59 -7.56
CA GLU A 167 3.80 -13.58 -6.39
C GLU A 167 4.52 -13.37 -5.06
N ASP A 168 5.84 -13.56 -5.01
CA ASP A 168 6.68 -13.20 -3.87
C ASP A 168 6.87 -11.68 -3.74
N VAL A 169 6.77 -10.95 -4.85
CA VAL A 169 6.92 -9.49 -4.90
C VAL A 169 5.56 -8.79 -4.81
N TRP A 170 4.56 -9.29 -5.54
CA TRP A 170 3.26 -8.65 -5.70
C TRP A 170 2.14 -9.48 -5.09
N GLN A 171 1.23 -8.80 -4.40
CA GLN A 171 -0.06 -9.34 -4.00
C GLN A 171 -1.08 -8.96 -5.08
N ILE A 172 -1.84 -9.94 -5.58
CA ILE A 172 -3.08 -9.64 -6.32
C ILE A 172 -4.17 -9.41 -5.29
N GLU A 173 -4.78 -8.23 -5.35
CA GLU A 173 -5.84 -7.85 -4.44
C GLU A 173 -7.14 -8.59 -4.75
N GLN A 174 -7.87 -8.96 -3.70
CA GLN A 174 -9.18 -9.57 -3.79
C GLN A 174 -10.10 -9.03 -2.70
N TYR A 175 -10.93 -8.06 -3.04
CA TYR A 175 -11.92 -7.45 -2.15
C TYR A 175 -12.87 -6.50 -2.90
N ILE A 176 -13.94 -6.10 -2.24
CA ILE A 176 -14.86 -5.04 -2.65
C ILE A 176 -14.44 -3.75 -1.92
N PRO A 177 -14.13 -2.65 -2.62
CA PRO A 177 -13.59 -1.42 -2.04
C PRO A 177 -14.65 -0.58 -1.30
N VAL A 178 -15.44 -1.20 -0.41
CA VAL A 178 -16.55 -0.56 0.34
C VAL A 178 -16.10 0.53 1.31
N TYR A 179 -14.82 0.52 1.71
CA TYR A 179 -14.19 1.55 2.56
C TYR A 179 -13.28 2.50 1.78
N SER A 180 -13.19 2.34 0.45
CA SER A 180 -12.40 3.24 -0.37
C SER A 180 -13.04 4.62 -0.40
N THR A 181 -12.21 5.66 -0.25
CA THR A 181 -12.65 7.05 -0.33
C THR A 181 -13.08 7.43 -1.76
N GLU A 182 -12.56 6.76 -2.79
CA GLU A 182 -12.95 6.96 -4.21
C GLU A 182 -14.25 6.23 -4.59
N PHE A 183 -14.64 5.23 -3.79
CA PHE A 183 -15.76 4.34 -4.04
C PHE A 183 -15.86 3.89 -5.52
N PRO A 184 -14.83 3.22 -6.08
CA PRO A 184 -14.88 2.75 -7.46
C PRO A 184 -15.93 1.64 -7.60
N PHE A 185 -16.57 1.56 -8.76
CA PHE A 185 -17.69 0.64 -9.05
C PHE A 185 -17.20 -0.74 -9.47
N VAL A 186 -16.16 -1.23 -8.80
CA VAL A 186 -15.46 -2.47 -9.12
C VAL A 186 -15.45 -3.42 -7.93
N SER A 187 -15.19 -4.69 -8.19
CA SER A 187 -14.61 -5.62 -7.23
C SER A 187 -13.24 -6.04 -7.76
N TYR A 188 -12.23 -6.00 -6.91
CA TYR A 188 -10.91 -6.55 -7.23
C TYR A 188 -10.96 -8.06 -6.98
N GLN A 189 -10.60 -8.86 -7.99
CA GLN A 189 -10.69 -10.32 -7.89
C GLN A 189 -9.49 -11.01 -8.54
N ARG A 190 -9.04 -12.10 -7.91
CA ARG A 190 -8.04 -13.01 -8.44
C ARG A 190 -8.72 -14.20 -9.12
N LEU A 191 -8.94 -14.11 -10.42
CA LEU A 191 -9.59 -15.16 -11.21
C LEU A 191 -8.59 -16.23 -11.66
N SER A 192 -8.99 -17.51 -11.58
CA SER A 192 -8.18 -18.64 -12.05
C SER A 192 -8.27 -18.88 -13.56
N GLN A 193 -9.43 -18.59 -14.15
CA GLN A 193 -9.68 -18.62 -15.58
C GLN A 193 -9.88 -17.20 -16.10
N ASP A 194 -9.26 -16.89 -17.23
CA ASP A 194 -9.28 -15.54 -17.82
C ASP A 194 -8.97 -14.45 -16.77
N PRO A 195 -7.73 -14.37 -16.27
CA PRO A 195 -7.37 -13.52 -15.14
C PRO A 195 -7.53 -12.02 -15.45
N THR A 196 -7.81 -11.24 -14.41
CA THR A 196 -7.79 -9.76 -14.45
C THR A 196 -6.38 -9.20 -14.45
N VAL A 197 -5.43 -9.93 -13.85
CA VAL A 197 -4.00 -9.60 -13.79
C VAL A 197 -3.22 -10.74 -14.45
N ALA A 198 -2.44 -10.42 -15.48
CA ALA A 198 -1.58 -11.38 -16.16
C ALA A 198 -0.28 -10.71 -16.60
N VAL A 199 0.73 -11.52 -16.88
CA VAL A 199 1.90 -11.07 -17.65
C VAL A 199 1.78 -11.65 -19.06
N THR A 200 1.85 -10.79 -20.08
CA THR A 200 1.72 -11.20 -21.48
C THR A 200 2.62 -10.34 -22.35
N GLY A 201 3.45 -10.97 -23.18
CA GLY A 201 4.36 -10.27 -24.08
C GLY A 201 5.34 -9.33 -23.36
N GLY A 202 5.87 -9.76 -22.20
CA GLY A 202 6.80 -8.96 -21.39
C GLY A 202 6.18 -7.77 -20.65
N ASN A 203 4.85 -7.67 -20.61
CA ASN A 203 4.15 -6.60 -19.90
C ASN A 203 3.20 -7.19 -18.85
N LEU A 204 3.10 -6.51 -17.71
CA LEU A 204 1.94 -6.66 -16.84
C LEU A 204 0.71 -6.12 -17.58
N ARG A 205 -0.36 -6.90 -17.59
CA ARG A 205 -1.66 -6.54 -18.12
C ARG A 205 -2.70 -6.63 -17.01
N ILE A 206 -3.32 -5.50 -16.69
CA ILE A 206 -4.45 -5.41 -15.77
C ILE A 206 -5.68 -5.00 -16.57
N ALA A 207 -6.70 -5.86 -16.64
CA ALA A 207 -7.85 -5.64 -17.50
C ALA A 207 -9.18 -5.86 -16.77
N PRO A 208 -10.06 -4.83 -16.70
CA PRO A 208 -11.39 -4.96 -16.15
C PRO A 208 -12.33 -5.72 -17.10
N LYS A 209 -13.37 -6.32 -16.54
CA LYS A 209 -14.40 -7.09 -17.25
C LYS A 209 -15.75 -6.90 -16.57
N LEU A 210 -16.80 -7.34 -17.24
CA LEU A 210 -18.13 -7.34 -16.64
C LEU A 210 -18.29 -8.51 -15.67
N GLN A 211 -18.75 -8.21 -14.45
CA GLN A 211 -19.10 -9.20 -13.43
C GLN A 211 -20.14 -10.20 -13.97
N GLN A 212 -21.14 -9.71 -14.72
CA GLN A 212 -22.20 -10.55 -15.30
C GLN A 212 -21.71 -11.60 -16.32
N ARG A 213 -20.46 -11.52 -16.78
CA ARG A 213 -19.86 -12.49 -17.71
C ARG A 213 -19.05 -13.57 -17.00
N LEU A 214 -18.88 -13.48 -15.67
CA LEU A 214 -18.21 -14.51 -14.90
C LEU A 214 -19.12 -15.73 -14.69
N PRO A 215 -18.56 -16.95 -14.54
CA PRO A 215 -19.34 -18.13 -14.23
C PRO A 215 -20.21 -17.94 -12.99
N GLY A 216 -21.51 -18.25 -13.11
CA GLY A 216 -22.47 -18.10 -12.02
C GLY A 216 -23.11 -16.71 -11.89
N PHE A 217 -22.73 -15.75 -12.73
CA PHE A 217 -23.33 -14.41 -12.78
C PHE A 217 -24.13 -14.19 -14.07
N THR A 218 -25.12 -13.32 -13.95
CA THR A 218 -26.02 -12.84 -15.01
C THR A 218 -26.35 -11.36 -14.76
N ASP A 219 -27.02 -10.69 -15.69
CA ASP A 219 -27.55 -9.34 -15.47
C ASP A 219 -28.43 -9.28 -14.20
N SER A 220 -29.36 -10.23 -14.05
CA SER A 220 -30.22 -10.31 -12.85
C SER A 220 -29.44 -10.49 -11.55
N SER A 221 -28.31 -11.21 -11.58
CA SER A 221 -27.47 -11.41 -10.40
C SER A 221 -26.82 -10.10 -9.92
N ILE A 222 -26.64 -9.10 -10.80
CA ILE A 222 -26.12 -7.79 -10.38
C ILE A 222 -27.10 -7.10 -9.43
N TYR A 223 -28.41 -7.27 -9.65
CA TYR A 223 -29.46 -6.64 -8.84
C TYR A 223 -29.83 -7.37 -7.55
N SER A 224 -29.71 -8.71 -7.52
CA SER A 224 -30.24 -9.52 -6.42
C SER A 224 -29.35 -10.70 -6.00
N GLY A 225 -28.18 -10.85 -6.61
CA GLY A 225 -27.24 -11.92 -6.30
C GLY A 225 -26.33 -11.63 -5.12
N SER A 226 -25.45 -12.58 -4.85
CA SER A 226 -24.42 -12.50 -3.81
C SER A 226 -23.04 -12.66 -4.44
N LEU A 227 -22.11 -11.80 -4.06
CA LEU A 227 -20.69 -11.90 -4.39
C LEU A 227 -19.93 -12.33 -3.14
N ASN A 228 -19.24 -13.48 -3.20
CA ASN A 228 -18.41 -14.00 -2.11
C ASN A 228 -16.96 -14.14 -2.58
N LEU A 229 -16.06 -13.40 -1.94
CA LEU A 229 -14.64 -13.33 -2.20
C LEU A 229 -13.80 -13.84 -1.01
N PHE A 230 -14.39 -14.54 -0.03
CA PHE A 230 -13.69 -14.99 1.18
C PHE A 230 -12.47 -15.86 0.87
N SER A 231 -12.54 -16.70 -0.17
CA SER A 231 -11.43 -17.57 -0.57
C SER A 231 -10.30 -16.76 -1.20
N GLY A 232 -9.34 -16.32 -0.38
CA GLY A 232 -8.21 -15.49 -0.81
C GLY A 232 -8.42 -13.98 -0.67
N CYS A 233 -9.42 -13.55 0.13
CA CYS A 233 -9.66 -12.14 0.38
C CYS A 233 -8.43 -11.44 1.01
N THR A 234 -8.10 -10.25 0.52
CA THR A 234 -6.96 -9.45 0.99
C THR A 234 -7.36 -8.28 1.90
N ALA A 235 -8.64 -8.19 2.25
CA ALA A 235 -9.20 -7.13 3.08
C ALA A 235 -9.98 -7.71 4.28
N PRO A 236 -10.44 -6.87 5.24
CA PRO A 236 -11.35 -7.30 6.29
C PRO A 236 -12.62 -7.99 5.74
N ALA A 237 -13.22 -8.86 6.54
CA ALA A 237 -14.32 -9.75 6.14
C ALA A 237 -15.50 -9.02 5.48
N GLU A 238 -15.80 -7.81 5.93
CA GLU A 238 -16.88 -6.96 5.42
C GLU A 238 -16.67 -6.52 3.96
N ALA A 239 -15.42 -6.47 3.51
CA ALA A 239 -15.06 -6.18 2.13
C ALA A 239 -14.99 -7.46 1.27
N CYS A 240 -15.18 -8.64 1.86
CA CYS A 240 -15.06 -9.93 1.16
C CYS A 240 -16.40 -10.49 0.69
N MET A 241 -17.52 -9.88 1.05
CA MET A 241 -18.84 -10.36 0.65
C MET A 241 -19.82 -9.21 0.47
N LYS A 242 -20.74 -9.36 -0.48
CA LYS A 242 -21.83 -8.43 -0.68
C LYS A 242 -23.06 -9.14 -1.22
N ASP A 243 -24.19 -8.88 -0.58
CA ASP A 243 -25.51 -9.21 -1.10
C ASP A 243 -26.11 -7.95 -1.74
N ALA A 244 -26.63 -8.11 -2.95
CA ALA A 244 -27.33 -7.03 -3.63
C ALA A 244 -28.77 -6.91 -3.13
N TRP A 245 -29.22 -5.67 -2.91
CA TRP A 245 -30.59 -5.40 -2.51
C TRP A 245 -31.06 -4.02 -2.96
N GLY A 246 -32.16 -3.99 -3.72
CA GLY A 246 -32.72 -2.75 -4.26
C GLY A 246 -31.70 -2.01 -5.13
N ALA A 247 -31.40 -0.76 -4.77
CA ALA A 247 -30.42 0.06 -5.49
C ALA A 247 -28.95 -0.22 -5.09
N SER A 248 -28.71 -1.03 -4.06
CA SER A 248 -27.38 -1.47 -3.65
C SER A 248 -26.99 -2.72 -4.43
N ILE A 249 -26.72 -2.56 -5.72
CA ILE A 249 -26.34 -3.65 -6.63
C ILE A 249 -24.94 -4.20 -6.34
N LEU A 250 -24.61 -5.39 -6.86
CA LEU A 250 -23.23 -5.88 -6.87
C LEU A 250 -22.34 -4.95 -7.73
N PRO A 251 -21.03 -4.87 -7.46
CA PRO A 251 -20.11 -4.16 -8.33
C PRO A 251 -20.20 -4.73 -9.76
N PRO A 252 -20.60 -3.93 -10.76
CA PRO A 252 -20.84 -4.43 -12.10
C PRO A 252 -19.55 -4.82 -12.83
N ILE A 253 -18.41 -4.32 -12.36
CA ILE A 253 -17.09 -4.54 -12.95
C ILE A 253 -16.25 -5.42 -12.02
N VAL A 254 -15.62 -6.43 -12.59
CA VAL A 254 -14.51 -7.16 -11.98
C VAL A 254 -13.20 -6.62 -12.54
N SER A 255 -12.25 -6.27 -11.68
CA SER A 255 -10.96 -5.70 -12.11
C SER A 255 -9.77 -6.30 -11.35
N GLY A 256 -8.57 -5.91 -11.77
CA GLY A 256 -7.32 -6.28 -11.13
C GLY A 256 -6.67 -5.08 -10.44
N ARG A 257 -6.02 -5.35 -9.32
CA ARG A 257 -5.16 -4.43 -8.58
C ARG A 257 -4.06 -5.26 -7.92
N ILE A 258 -2.83 -4.75 -7.93
CA ILE A 258 -1.69 -5.37 -7.27
C ILE A 258 -0.98 -4.39 -6.35
N THR A 259 -0.45 -4.89 -5.24
CA THR A 259 0.31 -4.12 -4.24
C THR A 259 1.66 -4.79 -3.98
N SER A 260 2.70 -4.00 -3.70
CA SER A 260 4.02 -4.55 -3.36
C SER A 260 4.04 -5.09 -1.93
N LYS A 261 4.34 -6.39 -1.74
CA LYS A 261 4.21 -7.09 -0.45
C LYS A 261 5.20 -6.65 0.61
N ALA A 262 6.49 -6.81 0.32
CA ALA A 262 7.58 -6.56 1.26
C ALA A 262 8.24 -5.20 1.02
N PHE A 263 8.00 -4.60 -0.14
CA PHE A 263 8.63 -3.35 -0.53
C PHE A 263 7.75 -2.16 -0.14
N ALA A 264 8.26 -1.34 0.77
CA ALA A 264 7.76 -0.02 1.08
C ALA A 264 8.96 0.89 1.39
N PHE A 265 8.85 2.16 1.03
CA PHE A 265 9.97 3.11 1.12
C PHE A 265 9.46 4.52 1.40
N THR A 266 10.37 5.38 1.87
CA THR A 266 10.15 6.81 2.01
C THR A 266 11.19 7.53 1.19
N TYR A 267 10.73 8.44 0.32
CA TYR A 267 11.54 9.22 -0.62
C TYR A 267 12.32 8.38 -1.65
N GLY A 268 12.33 8.84 -2.89
CA GLY A 268 12.95 8.14 -4.01
C GLY A 268 12.45 8.69 -5.34
N THR A 269 12.97 8.11 -6.43
CA THR A 269 12.44 8.34 -7.77
C THR A 269 11.83 7.04 -8.28
N VAL A 270 10.52 7.07 -8.54
CA VAL A 270 9.76 5.96 -9.12
C VAL A 270 9.61 6.20 -10.61
N TYR A 271 9.99 5.21 -11.41
CA TYR A 271 9.81 5.16 -12.85
C TYR A 271 8.78 4.08 -13.16
N VAL A 272 7.73 4.42 -13.90
CA VAL A 272 6.73 3.48 -14.39
C VAL A 272 6.57 3.69 -15.89
N ARG A 273 6.96 2.70 -16.69
CA ARG A 273 6.70 2.73 -18.12
C ARG A 273 5.41 1.99 -18.41
N ALA A 274 4.37 2.71 -18.84
CA ALA A 274 3.03 2.15 -18.98
C ALA A 274 2.26 2.74 -20.16
N LYS A 275 1.26 2.00 -20.63
CA LYS A 275 0.23 2.45 -21.56
C LYS A 275 -1.11 2.43 -20.84
N LEU A 276 -1.74 3.61 -20.74
CA LEU A 276 -2.95 3.83 -19.93
C LEU A 276 -4.21 3.24 -20.62
N PRO A 277 -5.24 2.85 -19.84
CA PRO A 277 -6.47 2.29 -20.40
C PRO A 277 -7.31 3.35 -21.14
N GLN A 278 -8.08 2.88 -22.13
CA GLN A 278 -9.04 3.67 -22.92
C GLN A 278 -10.42 3.01 -22.93
N GLY A 279 -11.43 3.83 -22.69
CA GLY A 279 -12.83 3.44 -22.50
C GLY A 279 -13.53 4.41 -21.56
N ASP A 280 -14.80 4.69 -21.81
CA ASP A 280 -15.56 5.61 -20.98
C ASP A 280 -15.63 5.11 -19.53
N TRP A 281 -15.42 6.03 -18.59
CA TRP A 281 -15.56 5.80 -17.15
C TRP A 281 -14.55 4.85 -16.51
N ILE A 282 -13.42 4.54 -17.17
CA ILE A 282 -12.31 3.79 -16.56
C ILE A 282 -11.12 4.70 -16.27
N TYR A 283 -10.27 4.30 -15.33
CA TYR A 283 -9.04 5.03 -15.00
C TYR A 283 -7.99 4.09 -14.41
N PRO A 284 -6.69 4.36 -14.65
CA PRO A 284 -5.61 3.59 -14.05
C PRO A 284 -5.34 4.06 -12.61
N GLU A 285 -4.93 3.12 -11.78
CA GLU A 285 -4.35 3.34 -10.46
C GLU A 285 -2.84 3.11 -10.57
N ILE A 286 -2.03 4.16 -10.61
CA ILE A 286 -0.56 4.08 -10.52
C ILE A 286 -0.15 4.93 -9.32
N LEU A 287 -0.08 4.28 -8.16
CA LEU A 287 -0.13 4.97 -6.87
C LEU A 287 1.05 4.60 -5.98
N LEU A 288 1.36 5.51 -5.06
CA LEU A 288 1.96 5.18 -3.78
C LEU A 288 0.89 5.31 -2.68
N GLU A 289 0.76 4.28 -1.84
CA GLU A 289 -0.19 4.24 -0.73
C GLU A 289 0.52 4.02 0.63
N PRO A 290 -0.04 4.55 1.73
CA PRO A 290 0.65 4.58 3.02
C PRO A 290 0.65 3.19 3.66
N PHE A 291 1.80 2.79 4.18
CA PHE A 291 1.97 1.47 4.81
C PHE A 291 1.30 1.40 6.20
N LEU A 292 1.58 2.35 7.10
CA LEU A 292 1.07 2.33 8.49
C LEU A 292 -0.13 3.25 8.77
N LYS A 293 -0.59 4.03 7.78
CA LYS A 293 -1.68 5.01 7.93
C LYS A 293 -1.54 5.90 9.20
N LYS A 294 -0.31 6.34 9.50
CA LYS A 294 0.10 7.09 10.70
C LYS A 294 -0.76 8.32 11.03
N TYR A 295 -1.30 9.00 10.03
CA TYR A 295 -2.04 10.25 10.20
C TYR A 295 -3.57 10.05 10.15
N GLY A 296 -4.03 8.81 10.06
CA GLY A 296 -5.45 8.44 10.00
C GLY A 296 -5.77 7.52 8.82
N SER A 297 -6.84 6.74 8.94
CA SER A 297 -7.21 5.69 7.99
C SER A 297 -8.30 6.07 6.98
N THR A 298 -8.95 7.23 7.16
CA THR A 298 -10.08 7.71 6.35
C THR A 298 -9.73 9.00 5.61
N HIS A 299 -10.50 9.34 4.58
CA HIS A 299 -10.45 10.64 3.89
C HIS A 299 -9.06 11.05 3.37
N TYR A 300 -8.21 10.09 3.02
CA TYR A 300 -6.80 10.32 2.66
C TYR A 300 -5.95 11.00 3.75
N SER A 301 -6.32 10.84 5.03
CA SER A 301 -5.60 11.42 6.15
C SER A 301 -4.10 11.11 6.15
N SER A 302 -3.72 9.90 5.73
CA SER A 302 -2.31 9.47 5.57
C SER A 302 -1.76 9.61 4.15
N GLY A 303 -2.50 10.27 3.26
CA GLY A 303 -2.10 10.60 1.91
C GLY A 303 -2.14 9.43 0.92
N VAL A 304 -2.23 9.76 -0.37
CA VAL A 304 -1.92 8.89 -1.51
C VAL A 304 -1.15 9.74 -2.52
N ILE A 305 -0.17 9.20 -3.23
CA ILE A 305 0.46 9.90 -4.36
C ILE A 305 0.02 9.24 -5.66
N LYS A 306 -0.75 9.96 -6.48
CA LYS A 306 -1.09 9.55 -7.84
C LYS A 306 0.10 9.89 -8.75
N ILE A 307 0.86 8.89 -9.21
CA ILE A 307 2.05 9.10 -10.07
C ILE A 307 1.61 9.62 -11.45
N ALA A 308 0.62 8.94 -12.03
CA ALA A 308 0.05 9.26 -13.33
C ALA A 308 -1.34 8.64 -13.45
N SER A 309 -2.31 9.43 -13.90
CA SER A 309 -3.63 8.94 -14.29
C SER A 309 -4.22 9.78 -15.42
N ALA A 310 -5.08 9.15 -16.21
CA ALA A 310 -5.88 9.81 -17.24
C ALA A 310 -7.23 9.09 -17.28
N ARG A 311 -8.31 9.84 -17.44
CA ARG A 311 -9.65 9.24 -17.59
C ARG A 311 -9.69 8.55 -18.95
N GLY A 312 -10.23 7.35 -19.02
CA GLY A 312 -10.20 6.52 -20.23
C GLY A 312 -11.05 7.07 -21.38
N ASN A 313 -11.97 7.99 -21.09
CA ASN A 313 -12.85 8.61 -22.08
C ASN A 313 -12.05 9.28 -23.20
N ARG A 314 -12.41 9.00 -24.45
CA ARG A 314 -11.82 9.65 -25.63
C ARG A 314 -12.16 11.14 -25.71
N GLU A 315 -13.39 11.48 -25.32
CA GLU A 315 -13.89 12.85 -25.16
C GLU A 315 -14.55 12.94 -23.79
N LEU A 316 -14.20 13.95 -23.01
CA LEU A 316 -14.84 14.19 -21.72
C LEU A 316 -14.67 15.66 -21.37
N THR A 317 -15.76 16.42 -21.38
CA THR A 317 -15.70 17.88 -21.22
C THR A 317 -16.74 18.38 -20.24
N SER A 318 -16.42 19.45 -19.52
CA SER A 318 -17.40 20.29 -18.82
C SER A 318 -17.18 21.74 -19.24
N GLY A 319 -18.13 22.31 -19.99
CA GLY A 319 -17.94 23.59 -20.67
C GLY A 319 -16.74 23.54 -21.61
N TYR A 320 -15.75 24.43 -21.39
CA TYR A 320 -14.51 24.50 -22.18
C TYR A 320 -13.37 23.64 -21.61
N THR A 321 -13.57 22.99 -20.47
CA THR A 321 -12.52 22.21 -19.80
C THR A 321 -12.55 20.77 -20.28
N ASP A 322 -11.41 20.29 -20.77
CA ASP A 322 -11.18 18.89 -21.16
C ASP A 322 -10.68 18.08 -19.96
N TYR A 323 -11.24 16.89 -19.79
CA TYR A 323 -10.90 15.89 -18.77
C TYR A 323 -10.59 14.52 -19.39
N SER A 324 -10.59 14.41 -20.72
CA SER A 324 -10.44 13.17 -21.47
C SER A 324 -9.07 12.52 -21.28
N ASN A 325 -8.84 11.41 -21.97
CA ASN A 325 -7.56 10.71 -22.01
C ASN A 325 -6.41 11.55 -22.61
N LYS A 326 -6.68 12.78 -23.06
CA LYS A 326 -5.67 13.77 -23.46
C LYS A 326 -5.14 14.60 -22.28
N VAL A 327 -5.73 14.52 -21.11
CA VAL A 327 -5.33 15.26 -19.92
C VAL A 327 -4.81 14.29 -18.86
N LEU A 328 -3.50 14.31 -18.66
CA LEU A 328 -2.85 13.60 -17.57
C LEU A 328 -3.06 14.39 -16.28
N PHE A 329 -3.35 13.70 -15.19
CA PHE A 329 -3.43 14.27 -13.85
C PHE A 329 -2.74 13.38 -12.83
N GLY A 330 -2.38 13.97 -11.69
CA GLY A 330 -1.66 13.28 -10.62
C GLY A 330 -1.04 14.26 -9.64
N GLY A 331 -0.53 13.71 -8.54
CA GLY A 331 -0.02 14.47 -7.42
C GLY A 331 -0.43 13.86 -6.08
N PRO A 332 -0.09 14.53 -4.98
CA PRO A 332 -0.49 14.12 -3.64
C PRO A 332 -1.99 14.37 -3.43
N VAL A 333 -2.69 13.42 -2.81
CA VAL A 333 -4.09 13.52 -2.35
C VAL A 333 -4.11 13.35 -0.84
N MET A 334 -4.76 14.25 -0.12
CA MET A 334 -4.69 14.32 1.36
C MET A 334 -6.06 14.57 2.02
N ASP A 335 -7.09 14.83 1.23
CA ASP A 335 -8.44 15.17 1.68
C ASP A 335 -9.41 14.81 0.54
N VAL A 336 -10.60 14.31 0.87
CA VAL A 336 -11.58 13.91 -0.16
C VAL A 336 -12.42 15.10 -0.65
N GLN A 337 -12.79 16.02 0.23
CA GLN A 337 -13.56 17.21 -0.14
C GLN A 337 -12.72 18.15 -1.02
N CYS A 338 -11.43 18.21 -0.75
CA CYS A 338 -10.44 19.05 -1.41
C CYS A 338 -9.47 18.21 -2.25
N HIS A 339 -9.96 17.13 -2.85
CA HIS A 339 -9.22 16.12 -3.61
C HIS A 339 -8.21 16.73 -4.61
N ASP A 340 -8.62 17.75 -5.36
CA ASP A 340 -7.82 18.29 -6.46
C ASP A 340 -6.78 19.34 -6.05
N THR A 341 -6.72 19.74 -4.77
CA THR A 341 -5.94 20.90 -4.30
C THR A 341 -4.45 20.84 -4.65
N LEU A 342 -3.87 19.64 -4.65
CA LEU A 342 -2.46 19.40 -4.95
C LEU A 342 -2.24 18.60 -6.24
N LEU A 343 -3.29 18.33 -7.00
CA LEU A 343 -3.17 17.65 -8.28
C LEU A 343 -2.74 18.64 -9.37
N GLY A 344 -1.78 18.22 -10.17
CA GLY A 344 -1.42 18.90 -11.42
C GLY A 344 -2.21 18.31 -12.59
N ASN A 345 -2.28 19.07 -13.69
CA ASN A 345 -2.85 18.62 -14.95
C ASN A 345 -1.88 18.92 -16.10
N LYS A 346 -1.81 18.02 -17.09
CA LYS A 346 -1.03 18.20 -18.32
C LYS A 346 -1.85 17.77 -19.53
N ALA A 347 -2.22 18.73 -20.36
CA ALA A 347 -2.79 18.45 -21.67
C ALA A 347 -1.71 17.89 -22.62
N SER A 348 -2.09 16.92 -23.44
CA SER A 348 -1.27 16.38 -24.52
C SER A 348 -1.01 17.46 -25.58
N SER A 349 0.27 17.70 -25.88
CA SER A 349 0.67 18.71 -26.87
C SER A 349 0.40 18.28 -28.31
N SER A 350 0.32 16.98 -28.58
CA SER A 350 0.05 16.42 -29.91
C SER A 350 -1.45 16.25 -30.20
N GLY A 351 -2.30 16.45 -29.19
CA GLY A 351 -3.74 16.12 -29.25
C GLY A 351 -4.04 14.62 -29.22
N ARG A 352 -3.01 13.75 -29.19
CA ARG A 352 -3.15 12.30 -28.99
C ARG A 352 -3.49 11.96 -27.55
N GLN A 353 -4.08 10.80 -27.34
CA GLN A 353 -4.45 10.32 -26.02
C GLN A 353 -3.24 9.70 -25.32
N TRP A 354 -3.14 9.82 -24.00
CA TRP A 354 -2.07 9.22 -23.21
C TRP A 354 -2.10 7.69 -23.19
N GLY A 355 -3.23 7.08 -23.52
CA GLY A 355 -3.39 5.65 -23.71
C GLY A 355 -3.10 5.15 -25.13
N ASP A 356 -2.66 6.01 -26.06
CA ASP A 356 -2.36 5.57 -27.44
C ASP A 356 -1.03 4.77 -27.47
N ASP A 357 -0.04 5.19 -26.68
CA ASP A 357 1.33 4.68 -26.67
C ASP A 357 1.85 4.43 -25.24
N PHE A 358 3.01 3.78 -25.12
CA PHE A 358 3.71 3.68 -23.83
C PHE A 358 4.44 4.98 -23.53
N HIS A 359 4.34 5.44 -22.28
CA HIS A 359 5.03 6.60 -21.76
C HIS A 359 5.80 6.23 -20.48
N GLU A 360 6.90 6.94 -20.21
CA GLU A 360 7.60 6.82 -18.92
C GLU A 360 7.09 7.90 -17.96
N TYR A 361 6.32 7.48 -16.96
CA TYR A 361 5.85 8.33 -15.87
C TYR A 361 6.83 8.27 -14.71
N VAL A 362 7.26 9.45 -14.24
CA VAL A 362 8.29 9.55 -13.20
C VAL A 362 7.78 10.39 -12.04
N LEU A 363 7.80 9.81 -10.84
CA LEU A 363 7.62 10.51 -9.58
C LEU A 363 8.98 10.67 -8.91
N ARG A 364 9.43 11.92 -8.70
CA ARG A 364 10.49 12.22 -7.73
C ARG A 364 9.85 12.70 -6.43
N TRP A 365 9.88 11.87 -5.40
CA TRP A 365 9.38 12.17 -4.07
C TRP A 365 10.54 12.41 -3.13
N ALA A 366 10.72 13.66 -2.68
CA ALA A 366 11.82 14.08 -1.83
C ALA A 366 11.33 14.87 -0.61
N PRO A 367 12.15 15.03 0.45
CA PRO A 367 11.76 15.77 1.65
C PRO A 367 11.31 17.21 1.38
N GLU A 368 11.87 17.84 0.35
CA GLU A 368 11.63 19.23 -0.01
C GLU A 368 10.51 19.42 -1.04
N ARG A 369 10.27 18.43 -1.91
CA ARG A 369 9.27 18.54 -2.98
C ARG A 369 8.86 17.20 -3.56
N ILE A 370 7.67 17.19 -4.16
CA ILE A 370 7.19 16.13 -5.04
C ILE A 370 7.14 16.68 -6.46
N THR A 371 7.67 15.92 -7.42
CA THR A 371 7.72 16.31 -8.83
C THR A 371 7.26 15.16 -9.71
N LEU A 372 6.42 15.43 -10.69
CA LEU A 372 5.93 14.48 -11.67
C LEU A 372 6.44 14.86 -13.06
N SER A 373 6.94 13.87 -13.79
CA SER A 373 7.40 14.01 -15.16
C SER A 373 6.80 12.92 -16.05
N VAL A 374 6.70 13.19 -17.35
CA VAL A 374 6.35 12.22 -18.37
C VAL A 374 7.30 12.39 -19.55
N ASP A 375 7.92 11.31 -20.00
CA ASP A 375 8.90 11.28 -21.09
C ASP A 375 10.00 12.35 -20.93
N GLY A 376 10.51 12.48 -19.70
CA GLY A 376 11.56 13.45 -19.35
C GLY A 376 11.11 14.89 -19.16
N VAL A 377 9.81 15.19 -19.32
CA VAL A 377 9.26 16.55 -19.15
C VAL A 377 8.50 16.66 -17.84
N GLU A 378 8.98 17.52 -16.93
CA GLU A 378 8.27 17.89 -15.70
C GLU A 378 6.93 18.57 -16.03
N TRP A 379 5.87 18.19 -15.34
CA TRP A 379 4.52 18.76 -15.56
C TRP A 379 3.77 19.10 -14.28
N ALA A 380 4.18 18.58 -13.13
CA ALA A 380 3.65 19.01 -11.84
C ALA A 380 4.75 19.04 -10.78
N ARG A 381 4.61 20.00 -9.86
CA ARG A 381 5.51 20.22 -8.73
C ARG A 381 4.71 20.68 -7.52
N VAL A 382 4.96 20.04 -6.38
CA VAL A 382 4.36 20.37 -5.10
C VAL A 382 5.46 20.57 -4.06
N GLU A 383 5.42 21.74 -3.42
CA GLU A 383 6.35 22.15 -2.37
C GLU A 383 5.55 22.55 -1.12
N PRO A 384 6.01 22.18 0.08
CA PRO A 384 5.35 22.53 1.32
C PRO A 384 5.49 24.03 1.62
N THR A 385 4.51 24.61 2.32
CA THR A 385 4.64 25.97 2.85
C THR A 385 5.43 25.97 4.16
N ALA A 386 5.54 27.14 4.82
CA ALA A 386 6.09 27.22 6.17
C ALA A 386 5.39 26.27 7.16
N SER A 387 4.08 26.06 7.00
CA SER A 387 3.24 25.17 7.81
C SER A 387 3.09 23.76 7.22
N GLY A 388 3.99 23.35 6.32
CA GLY A 388 3.94 22.07 5.63
C GLY A 388 2.96 22.04 4.45
N LEU A 389 2.69 20.85 3.92
CA LEU A 389 1.71 20.67 2.83
C LEU A 389 0.29 21.08 3.24
N SER A 390 -0.09 20.88 4.50
CA SER A 390 -1.41 21.26 5.01
C SER A 390 -1.70 22.76 4.84
N GLY A 391 -0.67 23.61 4.82
CA GLY A 391 -0.80 25.05 4.59
C GLY A 391 -1.21 25.42 3.15
N ARG A 392 -1.25 24.45 2.22
CA ARG A 392 -1.76 24.63 0.86
C ARG A 392 -3.28 24.50 0.75
N PHE A 393 -3.94 24.00 1.80
CA PHE A 393 -5.38 23.75 1.81
C PHE A 393 -6.13 24.87 2.54
N PRO A 394 -7.29 25.33 2.04
CA PRO A 394 -8.15 26.25 2.78
C PRO A 394 -8.74 25.60 4.04
N GLN A 395 -9.24 26.41 4.97
CA GLN A 395 -9.86 25.93 6.21
C GLN A 395 -11.19 25.18 5.98
N THR A 396 -11.80 25.33 4.80
CA THR A 396 -13.02 24.60 4.42
C THR A 396 -12.79 23.11 4.21
N CYS A 397 -11.54 22.67 4.01
CA CYS A 397 -11.15 21.25 3.97
C CYS A 397 -11.11 20.71 5.40
N SER A 398 -12.28 20.39 5.93
CA SER A 398 -12.46 20.07 7.36
C SER A 398 -11.99 18.67 7.74
N GLN A 399 -11.79 17.79 6.75
CA GLN A 399 -11.37 16.39 6.95
C GLN A 399 -9.85 16.23 6.98
N LEU A 400 -9.08 17.25 6.57
CA LEU A 400 -7.63 17.25 6.63
C LEU A 400 -7.15 17.23 8.10
N PRO A 401 -6.36 16.22 8.53
CA PRO A 401 -6.00 16.03 9.93
C PRO A 401 -4.86 16.97 10.38
N ARG A 402 -5.09 18.30 10.34
CA ARG A 402 -4.07 19.34 10.53
C ARG A 402 -3.24 19.17 11.81
N THR A 403 -3.87 18.80 12.92
CA THR A 403 -3.17 18.57 14.19
C THR A 403 -2.17 17.42 14.11
N LEU A 404 -2.53 16.31 13.46
CA LEU A 404 -1.64 15.17 13.28
C LEU A 404 -0.53 15.50 12.27
N LEU A 405 -0.86 16.19 11.17
CA LEU A 405 0.10 16.61 10.16
C LEU A 405 1.16 17.56 10.73
N ALA A 406 0.77 18.47 11.65
CA ALA A 406 1.68 19.39 12.31
C ALA A 406 2.73 18.69 13.21
N ALA A 407 2.47 17.45 13.63
CA ALA A 407 3.43 16.63 14.38
C ALA A 407 4.42 15.88 13.48
N GLY A 408 4.21 15.89 12.16
CA GLY A 408 5.11 15.31 11.17
C GLY A 408 6.13 16.32 10.63
N SER A 409 6.84 15.93 9.57
CA SER A 409 7.67 16.83 8.78
C SER A 409 6.81 17.79 7.94
N LYS A 410 7.45 18.78 7.29
CA LYS A 410 6.76 19.65 6.33
C LYS A 410 6.12 18.89 5.15
N MET A 411 6.61 17.69 4.85
CA MET A 411 6.10 16.82 3.79
C MET A 411 5.00 15.86 4.28
N ALA A 412 4.65 15.87 5.57
CA ALA A 412 3.58 15.04 6.11
C ALA A 412 2.26 15.21 5.32
N PRO A 413 1.54 14.11 5.01
CA PRO A 413 1.76 12.75 5.51
C PRO A 413 2.75 11.92 4.69
N PHE A 414 3.39 12.49 3.65
CA PHE A 414 4.33 11.81 2.76
C PHE A 414 5.75 11.81 3.34
N ASP A 415 5.85 11.49 4.61
CA ASP A 415 7.09 11.35 5.38
C ASP A 415 7.16 10.03 6.16
N ASP A 416 6.30 9.08 5.78
CA ASP A 416 6.27 7.70 6.23
C ASP A 416 6.51 6.73 5.07
N HIS A 417 6.50 5.42 5.30
CA HIS A 417 6.67 4.42 4.25
C HIS A 417 5.42 4.27 3.38
N PHE A 418 5.62 4.22 2.07
CA PHE A 418 4.58 3.95 1.09
C PHE A 418 4.94 2.74 0.25
N TYR A 419 3.93 1.95 -0.14
CA TYR A 419 4.05 0.82 -1.06
C TYR A 419 3.52 1.19 -2.44
N LEU A 420 3.91 0.42 -3.46
CA LEU A 420 3.46 0.60 -4.85
C LEU A 420 2.13 -0.10 -5.07
N THR A 421 1.22 0.57 -5.77
CA THR A 421 -0.05 0.01 -6.23
C THR A 421 -0.22 0.24 -7.73
N LEU A 422 -0.60 -0.82 -8.44
CA LEU A 422 -0.98 -0.78 -9.85
C LEU A 422 -2.37 -1.41 -10.04
N GLY A 423 -3.27 -0.75 -10.74
CA GLY A 423 -4.64 -1.23 -10.90
C GLY A 423 -5.41 -0.55 -12.03
N VAL A 424 -6.61 -1.05 -12.30
CA VAL A 424 -7.60 -0.37 -13.13
C VAL A 424 -8.91 -0.31 -12.37
N ALA A 425 -9.52 0.86 -12.31
CA ALA A 425 -10.82 1.09 -11.71
C ALA A 425 -11.81 1.61 -12.76
N ALA A 426 -13.10 1.56 -12.42
CA ALA A 426 -14.19 2.01 -13.27
C ALA A 426 -15.29 2.65 -12.43
N GLY A 427 -16.01 3.62 -13.00
CA GLY A 427 -16.89 4.50 -12.25
C GLY A 427 -16.10 5.31 -11.22
N SER A 428 -16.73 5.75 -10.14
CA SER A 428 -16.17 6.49 -8.97
C SER A 428 -17.01 7.72 -8.68
N ILE A 429 -17.10 8.08 -7.40
CA ILE A 429 -17.72 9.33 -6.94
C ILE A 429 -16.72 10.49 -6.78
N THR A 430 -15.44 10.28 -7.08
CA THR A 430 -14.39 11.31 -6.99
C THR A 430 -13.70 11.56 -8.32
N GLU A 431 -13.40 10.51 -9.08
CA GLU A 431 -12.53 10.66 -10.26
C GLU A 431 -13.18 11.41 -11.40
N PHE A 432 -14.50 11.31 -11.57
CA PHE A 432 -15.23 11.97 -12.65
C PHE A 432 -16.01 13.17 -12.10
N PRO A 433 -15.66 14.43 -12.45
CA PRO A 433 -16.39 15.59 -11.98
C PRO A 433 -17.88 15.54 -12.36
N ASP A 434 -18.74 16.22 -11.61
CA ASP A 434 -20.14 16.39 -11.99
C ASP A 434 -20.26 17.36 -13.19
N GLY A 435 -21.29 17.15 -14.02
CA GLY A 435 -21.56 17.98 -15.20
C GLY A 435 -20.70 17.67 -16.43
N VAL A 436 -19.78 16.70 -16.35
CA VAL A 436 -19.02 16.25 -17.52
C VAL A 436 -19.90 15.48 -18.51
N GLN A 437 -19.56 15.56 -19.78
CA GLN A 437 -20.21 14.87 -20.88
C GLN A 437 -19.16 14.19 -21.77
N THR A 438 -19.48 12.99 -22.25
CA THR A 438 -18.69 12.23 -23.23
C THR A 438 -19.16 12.50 -24.67
N SER A 439 -18.62 11.75 -25.63
CA SER A 439 -18.92 11.83 -27.06
C SER A 439 -20.43 11.92 -27.34
N GLY A 440 -20.81 12.84 -28.24
CA GLY A 440 -22.22 13.09 -28.58
C GLY A 440 -23.00 13.81 -27.47
N SER A 441 -22.32 14.57 -26.61
CA SER A 441 -22.91 15.34 -25.50
C SER A 441 -23.67 14.47 -24.50
N ARG A 442 -23.29 13.19 -24.37
CA ARG A 442 -23.91 12.26 -23.42
C ARG A 442 -23.41 12.59 -22.01
N PRO A 443 -24.29 12.90 -21.05
CA PRO A 443 -23.87 13.24 -19.69
C PRO A 443 -23.34 12.03 -18.92
N LYS A 444 -22.51 12.28 -17.91
CA LYS A 444 -22.19 11.28 -16.89
C LYS A 444 -23.49 10.71 -16.29
N PRO A 445 -23.70 9.38 -16.23
CA PRO A 445 -24.98 8.81 -15.82
C PRO A 445 -25.26 8.88 -14.32
N TRP A 446 -24.26 9.20 -13.49
CA TRP A 446 -24.42 9.38 -12.05
C TRP A 446 -24.00 10.78 -11.57
N THR A 447 -24.31 11.11 -10.32
CA THR A 447 -23.74 12.25 -9.60
C THR A 447 -22.85 11.77 -8.47
N ASN A 448 -21.84 12.56 -8.10
CA ASN A 448 -20.87 12.18 -7.07
C ASN A 448 -21.47 12.07 -5.66
N THR A 449 -22.61 12.72 -5.41
CA THR A 449 -23.35 12.63 -4.15
C THR A 449 -24.52 11.64 -4.18
N GLY A 450 -24.76 10.99 -5.33
CA GLY A 450 -25.92 10.13 -5.55
C GLY A 450 -25.78 8.76 -4.91
N SER A 451 -26.71 8.38 -4.04
CA SER A 451 -26.73 7.04 -3.41
C SER A 451 -26.97 5.89 -4.40
N LYS A 452 -27.43 6.18 -5.61
CA LYS A 452 -27.65 5.22 -6.71
C LYS A 452 -26.58 5.28 -7.79
N ALA A 453 -25.42 5.88 -7.51
CA ALA A 453 -24.41 6.15 -8.53
C ALA A 453 -23.94 4.88 -9.28
N MET A 454 -23.63 3.81 -8.54
CA MET A 454 -23.22 2.53 -9.13
C MET A 454 -24.33 1.90 -9.98
N LEU A 455 -25.59 2.04 -9.55
CA LEU A 455 -26.75 1.55 -10.30
C LEU A 455 -26.91 2.32 -11.62
N HIS A 456 -26.88 3.64 -11.62
CA HIS A 456 -27.03 4.40 -12.86
C HIS A 456 -25.84 4.18 -13.82
N PHE A 457 -24.63 3.98 -13.29
CA PHE A 457 -23.49 3.54 -14.10
C PHE A 457 -23.79 2.19 -14.78
N TRP A 458 -24.36 1.24 -14.05
CA TRP A 458 -24.74 -0.06 -14.58
C TRP A 458 -25.86 0.02 -15.62
N GLU A 459 -26.92 0.78 -15.36
CA GLU A 459 -28.07 0.96 -16.25
C GLU A 459 -27.69 1.63 -17.58
N ASP A 460 -26.63 2.45 -17.60
CA ASP A 460 -26.11 3.08 -18.82
C ASP A 460 -25.04 2.22 -19.54
N MET A 461 -24.87 0.95 -19.18
CA MET A 461 -23.83 0.07 -19.74
C MET A 461 -23.79 0.05 -21.27
N ASP A 462 -24.94 -0.02 -21.93
CA ASP A 462 -25.00 -0.08 -23.39
C ASP A 462 -24.41 1.18 -24.05
N SER A 463 -24.42 2.33 -23.36
CA SER A 463 -23.82 3.57 -23.85
C SER A 463 -22.29 3.57 -23.79
N TRP A 464 -21.69 2.97 -22.75
CA TRP A 464 -20.24 3.07 -22.53
C TRP A 464 -19.46 1.79 -22.83
N LEU A 465 -20.05 0.60 -22.77
CA LEU A 465 -19.32 -0.66 -22.92
C LEU A 465 -18.65 -0.79 -24.30
N SER A 466 -19.31 -0.30 -25.35
CA SER A 466 -18.76 -0.32 -26.72
C SER A 466 -17.50 0.55 -26.88
N THR A 467 -17.26 1.48 -25.96
CA THR A 467 -16.07 2.35 -25.98
C THR A 467 -14.83 1.69 -25.38
N TRP A 468 -14.98 0.59 -24.64
CA TRP A 468 -13.89 -0.15 -23.98
C TRP A 468 -13.08 -0.98 -25.00
N ASN A 469 -12.34 -0.29 -25.86
CA ASN A 469 -11.53 -0.89 -26.93
C ASN A 469 -10.13 -1.35 -26.44
N GLN A 470 -9.55 -0.64 -25.48
CA GLN A 470 -8.27 -0.94 -24.84
C GLN A 470 -8.40 -0.69 -23.32
N PRO A 471 -9.30 -1.39 -22.61
CA PRO A 471 -9.61 -1.07 -21.21
C PRO A 471 -8.49 -1.49 -20.23
N GLN A 472 -7.43 -2.11 -20.73
CA GLN A 472 -6.32 -2.59 -19.91
C GLN A 472 -5.26 -1.51 -19.64
N LEU A 473 -4.72 -1.51 -18.43
CA LEU A 473 -3.42 -0.93 -18.15
C LEU A 473 -2.33 -1.93 -18.56
N LEU A 474 -1.37 -1.50 -19.36
CA LEU A 474 -0.15 -2.25 -19.64
C LEU A 474 1.04 -1.59 -18.96
N VAL A 475 1.85 -2.37 -18.23
CA VAL A 475 3.06 -1.87 -17.58
C VAL A 475 4.24 -2.71 -18.03
N ASP A 476 5.24 -2.05 -18.60
CA ASP A 476 6.49 -2.65 -19.07
C ASP A 476 7.45 -2.86 -17.90
N TYR A 477 7.71 -1.81 -17.12
CA TYR A 477 8.48 -1.93 -15.90
C TYR A 477 8.08 -0.92 -14.82
N VAL A 478 8.48 -1.27 -13.60
CA VAL A 478 8.56 -0.36 -12.46
C VAL A 478 9.98 -0.40 -11.90
N LYS A 479 10.57 0.77 -11.67
CA LYS A 479 11.89 0.91 -11.07
C LYS A 479 11.87 2.00 -10.01
N VAL A 480 12.48 1.75 -8.86
CA VAL A 480 12.64 2.75 -7.80
C VAL A 480 14.12 2.95 -7.50
N VAL A 481 14.54 4.21 -7.50
CA VAL A 481 15.93 4.63 -7.26
C VAL A 481 15.97 5.51 -6.02
N ALA A 482 16.89 5.23 -5.10
CA ALA A 482 17.12 6.07 -3.92
C ALA A 482 17.68 7.45 -4.32
N LEU A 483 17.27 8.50 -3.59
CA LEU A 483 17.67 9.90 -3.87
C LEU A 483 19.15 10.15 -3.69
#